data_AF-A0A3C1BF44-F1
#
_entry.id   AF-A0A3C1BF44-F1
#
_cell.length_a   1.000
_cell.length_b   1.000
_cell.length_c   1.000
_cell.angle_alpha   90.00
_cell.angle_beta   90.00
_cell.angle_gamma   90.00
#
_symmetry.space_group_name_H-M   'P 1'
#
loop_
_entity.id
_entity.type
_entity.pdbx_description
1 polymer ?
#
loop_
_entity_poly.entity_id
_entity_poly.type
_entity_poly.pdbx_seq_one_letter_code
_entity_poly.pdbx_strand_id
1 'polypeptide(L)'
;MICGTAICLANPNLVTIIHDGKTIDAVAQITKHGFIFMFDRTNGKPIFPIAEKPVPTHALRGEQPWPTQPFPSLPQPFARQHFGPEDVTDLTPETHKDMMERYKMVKYNTMFTPPSKEGGWIFPGFDGGGEWGGAAVDPETKIMYISNSEMPWAQVMIDVPKNTYQHTLQGMGHAVYNKYCLACHGPELKGNGSSFPSLVNIAKKMNEQQVAQFVESGRNMMPSFKQITANDKKALLAFVLKLPEKASDVSVISKEPVSASTLNDIPYTMNGYNRFLDKDGYPGIKPPWG
;
A
#
# COMPACT_ATOMS: atom_id res chain seq x y z
N MET A 1 10.49 -0.88 -23.21
CA MET A 1 10.50 -1.71 -21.99
C MET A 1 9.57 -1.02 -21.00
N ILE A 2 8.30 -1.44 -20.94
CA ILE A 2 7.34 -0.91 -19.96
C ILE A 2 7.69 -1.63 -18.66
N CYS A 3 8.40 -0.95 -17.76
CA CYS A 3 8.73 -1.52 -16.45
C CYS A 3 7.45 -1.56 -15.63
N GLY A 4 6.75 -2.69 -15.73
CA GLY A 4 5.49 -2.93 -15.05
C GLY A 4 5.69 -3.04 -13.55
N THR A 5 5.28 -2.02 -12.82
CA THR A 5 4.60 -2.24 -11.55
C THR A 5 3.31 -2.98 -11.86
N ALA A 6 3.33 -4.31 -11.71
CA ALA A 6 2.14 -5.13 -11.64
C ALA A 6 1.37 -4.75 -10.37
N ILE A 7 0.66 -3.63 -10.44
CA ILE A 7 -0.48 -3.38 -9.56
C ILE A 7 -1.48 -4.48 -9.90
N CYS A 8 -2.02 -5.20 -8.92
CA CYS A 8 -3.11 -6.14 -9.13
C CYS A 8 -4.30 -5.39 -9.74
N LEU A 9 -4.35 -5.35 -11.07
CA LEU A 9 -5.38 -4.69 -11.82
C LEU A 9 -6.61 -5.60 -11.83
N ALA A 10 -7.78 -4.97 -11.87
CA ALA A 10 -8.99 -5.73 -12.11
C ALA A 10 -8.95 -6.32 -13.53
N ASN A 11 -9.72 -7.37 -13.78
CA ASN A 11 -9.78 -8.00 -15.10
C ASN A 11 -10.20 -6.96 -16.17
N PRO A 12 -9.55 -6.97 -17.35
CA PRO A 12 -9.94 -6.09 -18.44
C PRO A 12 -11.34 -6.42 -18.96
N ASN A 13 -12.01 -5.42 -19.53
CA ASN A 13 -13.25 -5.60 -20.27
C ASN A 13 -12.95 -5.65 -21.77
N LEU A 14 -13.52 -6.65 -22.45
CA LEU A 14 -13.59 -6.66 -23.90
C LEU A 14 -14.83 -5.89 -24.35
N VAL A 15 -14.63 -4.84 -25.14
CA VAL A 15 -15.70 -3.94 -25.57
C VAL A 15 -15.59 -3.68 -27.05
N THR A 16 -16.71 -3.33 -27.69
CA THR A 16 -16.72 -2.86 -29.07
C THR A 16 -17.20 -1.40 -29.06
N ILE A 17 -16.36 -0.50 -29.57
CA ILE A 17 -16.63 0.94 -29.61
C ILE A 17 -16.61 1.46 -31.04
N ILE A 18 -17.18 2.65 -31.23
CA ILE A 18 -17.06 3.42 -32.47
C ILE A 18 -16.05 4.54 -32.23
N HIS A 19 -14.99 4.57 -33.02
CA HIS A 19 -13.95 5.59 -32.97
C HIS A 19 -13.59 6.01 -34.40
N ASP A 20 -13.62 7.31 -34.68
CA ASP A 20 -13.41 7.87 -36.03
C ASP A 20 -14.28 7.20 -37.12
N GLY A 21 -15.54 6.89 -36.79
CA GLY A 21 -16.48 6.22 -37.67
C GLY A 21 -16.21 4.74 -37.93
N LYS A 22 -15.21 4.15 -37.27
CA LYS A 22 -14.86 2.72 -37.38
C LYS A 22 -15.25 1.97 -36.12
N THR A 23 -15.79 0.77 -36.31
CA THR A 23 -15.99 -0.19 -35.23
C THR A 23 -14.65 -0.81 -34.86
N ILE A 24 -14.25 -0.68 -33.59
CA ILE A 24 -13.01 -1.24 -33.05
C ILE A 24 -13.36 -2.16 -31.88
N ASP A 25 -12.83 -3.38 -31.93
CA ASP A 25 -12.83 -4.25 -30.76
C ASP A 25 -11.65 -3.89 -29.86
N ALA A 26 -11.97 -3.50 -28.64
CA ALA A 26 -11.05 -2.91 -27.69
C ALA A 26 -10.95 -3.72 -26.39
N VAL A 27 -9.82 -3.57 -25.74
CA VAL A 27 -9.59 -3.92 -24.34
C VAL A 27 -9.62 -2.61 -23.55
N ALA A 28 -10.52 -2.52 -22.57
CA ALA A 28 -10.60 -1.42 -21.62
C ALA A 28 -10.09 -1.89 -20.26
N GLN A 29 -9.05 -1.22 -19.76
CA GLN A 29 -8.38 -1.55 -18.50
C GLN A 29 -8.54 -0.39 -17.53
N ILE A 30 -9.34 -0.60 -16.48
CA ILE A 30 -9.43 0.33 -15.35
C ILE A 30 -8.18 0.21 -14.47
N THR A 31 -7.78 1.33 -13.85
CA THR A 31 -6.59 1.39 -13.00
C THR A 31 -6.91 1.90 -11.60
N LYS A 32 -6.01 1.59 -10.66
CA LYS A 32 -6.09 2.07 -9.27
C LYS A 32 -5.87 3.59 -9.14
N HIS A 33 -5.35 4.23 -10.19
CA HIS A 33 -5.21 5.68 -10.26
C HIS A 33 -6.46 6.38 -10.82
N GLY A 34 -7.52 5.65 -11.18
CA GLY A 34 -8.76 6.27 -11.68
C GLY A 34 -8.79 6.51 -13.19
N PHE A 35 -7.84 5.96 -13.94
CA PHE A 35 -7.82 6.03 -15.41
C PHE A 35 -8.36 4.76 -16.07
N ILE A 36 -8.90 4.91 -17.28
CA ILE A 36 -9.22 3.81 -18.19
C ILE A 36 -8.23 3.87 -19.36
N PHE A 37 -7.44 2.82 -19.53
CA PHE A 37 -6.59 2.65 -20.70
C PHE A 37 -7.34 1.82 -21.74
N MET A 38 -7.36 2.27 -22.98
CA MET A 38 -8.05 1.57 -24.07
C MET A 38 -7.09 1.22 -25.20
N PHE A 39 -7.08 -0.06 -25.56
CA PHE A 39 -6.20 -0.61 -26.59
C PHE A 39 -7.02 -1.41 -27.60
N ASP A 40 -6.59 -1.42 -28.86
CA ASP A 40 -7.09 -2.37 -29.84
C ASP A 40 -6.68 -3.79 -29.42
N ARG A 41 -7.66 -4.68 -29.28
CA ARG A 41 -7.41 -6.03 -28.73
C ARG A 41 -6.55 -6.90 -29.65
N THR A 42 -6.48 -6.58 -30.94
CA THR A 42 -5.80 -7.40 -31.96
C THR A 42 -4.30 -7.12 -32.03
N ASN A 43 -3.88 -5.91 -31.66
CA ASN A 43 -2.51 -5.44 -31.86
C ASN A 43 -1.93 -4.67 -30.66
N GLY A 44 -2.74 -4.37 -29.64
CA GLY A 44 -2.31 -3.69 -28.42
C GLY A 44 -2.01 -2.20 -28.59
N LYS A 45 -2.29 -1.59 -29.75
CA LYS A 45 -2.08 -0.16 -29.95
C LYS A 45 -3.10 0.65 -29.13
N PRO A 46 -2.68 1.76 -28.50
CA PRO A 46 -3.62 2.67 -27.83
C PRO A 46 -4.66 3.17 -28.82
N ILE A 47 -5.92 3.17 -28.40
CA ILE A 47 -7.01 3.77 -29.19
C ILE A 47 -6.98 5.29 -29.02
N PHE A 48 -6.75 5.75 -27.80
CA PHE A 48 -6.60 7.17 -27.48
C PHE A 48 -5.13 7.51 -27.19
N PRO A 49 -4.69 8.74 -27.47
CA PRO A 49 -3.36 9.20 -27.10
C PRO A 49 -3.05 8.99 -25.61
N ILE A 50 -1.87 8.45 -25.32
CA ILE A 50 -1.33 8.34 -23.98
C ILE A 50 -0.11 9.25 -23.91
N ALA A 51 -0.24 10.39 -23.24
CA ALA A 51 0.83 11.37 -23.13
C ALA A 51 1.73 11.04 -21.93
N GLU A 52 3.03 11.01 -22.13
CA GLU A 52 4.01 11.02 -21.06
C GLU A 52 4.08 12.42 -20.46
N LYS A 53 3.68 12.58 -19.19
CA LYS A 53 3.75 13.87 -18.48
C LYS A 53 4.83 13.84 -17.41
N PRO A 54 5.59 14.93 -17.21
CA PRO A 54 6.52 15.04 -16.10
C PRO A 54 5.83 14.85 -14.75
N VAL A 55 6.48 14.12 -13.85
CA VAL A 55 6.03 13.90 -12.47
C VAL A 55 7.16 14.23 -11.49
N PRO A 56 6.87 14.42 -10.19
CA PRO A 56 7.92 14.65 -9.20
C PRO A 56 8.93 13.49 -9.16
N THR A 57 10.22 13.81 -9.03
CA THR A 57 11.32 12.83 -9.02
C THR A 57 12.20 12.90 -7.78
N HIS A 58 11.87 13.80 -6.83
CA HIS A 58 12.59 13.88 -5.58
C HIS A 58 12.21 12.70 -4.68
N ALA A 59 13.11 11.74 -4.55
CA ALA A 59 12.88 10.47 -3.86
C ALA A 59 13.91 10.23 -2.75
N LEU A 60 13.70 9.14 -2.01
CA LEU A 60 14.61 8.68 -0.97
C LEU A 60 15.97 8.30 -1.55
N ARG A 61 16.99 8.26 -0.67
CA ARG A 61 18.38 7.95 -1.05
C ARG A 61 18.45 6.59 -1.75
N GLY A 62 18.98 6.59 -2.97
CA GLY A 62 19.20 5.38 -3.77
C GLY A 62 18.07 5.07 -4.75
N GLU A 63 16.93 5.75 -4.65
CA GLU A 63 15.85 5.63 -5.62
C GLU A 63 16.09 6.49 -6.86
N GLN A 64 15.71 5.97 -8.02
CA GLN A 64 15.78 6.66 -9.31
C GLN A 64 14.40 6.60 -9.98
N PRO A 65 13.43 7.42 -9.53
CA PRO A 65 12.11 7.44 -10.13
C PRO A 65 12.19 7.90 -11.59
N TRP A 66 11.38 7.27 -12.44
CA TRP A 66 11.27 7.67 -13.84
C TRP A 66 10.60 9.04 -13.94
N PRO A 67 11.11 9.98 -14.77
CA PRO A 67 10.71 11.38 -14.74
C PRO A 67 9.33 11.68 -15.33
N THR A 68 8.73 10.72 -16.03
CA THR A 68 7.41 10.86 -16.66
C THR A 68 6.49 9.73 -16.28
N GLN A 69 5.18 9.90 -16.44
CA GLN A 69 4.20 8.82 -16.32
C GLN A 69 3.18 8.93 -17.46
N PRO A 70 2.55 7.80 -17.86
CA PRO A 70 1.55 7.78 -18.91
C PRO A 70 0.19 8.29 -18.41
N PHE A 71 -0.38 9.25 -19.12
CA PHE A 71 -1.74 9.77 -18.90
C PHE A 71 -2.59 9.56 -20.15
N PRO A 72 -3.62 8.70 -20.10
CA PRO A 72 -4.55 8.57 -21.22
C PRO A 72 -5.37 9.86 -21.36
N SER A 73 -5.62 10.27 -22.61
CA SER A 73 -6.46 11.45 -22.87
C SER A 73 -7.94 11.15 -22.73
N LEU A 74 -8.36 9.93 -23.07
CA LEU A 74 -9.73 9.45 -23.04
C LEU A 74 -9.79 7.95 -22.71
N PRO A 75 -10.89 7.47 -22.13
CA PRO A 75 -11.97 8.23 -21.50
C PRO A 75 -11.49 9.14 -20.34
N GLN A 76 -12.33 10.08 -19.92
CA GLN A 76 -12.02 10.92 -18.76
C GLN A 76 -11.77 10.04 -17.52
N PRO A 77 -10.91 10.47 -16.57
CA PRO A 77 -10.71 9.74 -15.33
C PRO A 77 -12.03 9.56 -14.58
N PHE A 78 -12.26 8.37 -14.03
CA PHE A 78 -13.48 8.04 -13.28
C PHE A 78 -13.35 8.30 -11.77
N ALA A 79 -12.14 8.63 -11.30
CA ALA A 79 -11.88 9.06 -9.93
C ALA A 79 -11.21 10.43 -9.96
N ARG A 80 -11.33 11.19 -8.87
CA ARG A 80 -10.60 12.44 -8.68
C ARG A 80 -9.10 12.18 -8.74
N GLN A 81 -8.39 13.09 -9.40
CA GLN A 81 -6.95 12.98 -9.65
C GLN A 81 -6.11 13.88 -8.73
N HIS A 82 -6.78 14.69 -7.90
CA HIS A 82 -6.18 15.62 -6.98
C HIS A 82 -6.89 15.54 -5.63
N PHE A 83 -6.13 15.74 -4.55
CA PHE A 83 -6.64 15.86 -3.19
C PHE A 83 -6.08 17.14 -2.55
N GLY A 84 -6.86 18.20 -2.65
CA GLY A 84 -6.53 19.53 -2.14
C GLY A 84 -7.14 19.83 -0.76
N PRO A 85 -6.76 20.93 -0.11
CA PRO A 85 -7.39 21.38 1.13
C PRO A 85 -8.90 21.61 0.97
N GLU A 86 -9.35 22.02 -0.22
CA GLU A 86 -10.77 22.20 -0.55
C GLU A 86 -11.60 20.91 -0.50
N ASP A 87 -10.94 19.77 -0.66
CA ASP A 87 -11.57 18.44 -0.63
C ASP A 87 -11.69 17.89 0.79
N VAL A 88 -11.05 18.50 1.79
CA VAL A 88 -11.13 18.03 3.19
C VAL A 88 -12.57 18.14 3.68
N THR A 89 -13.04 17.07 4.35
CA THR A 89 -14.40 16.91 4.84
C THR A 89 -14.90 18.14 5.61
N ASP A 90 -16.14 18.53 5.34
CA ASP A 90 -16.83 19.65 5.98
C ASP A 90 -18.10 19.21 6.72
N LEU A 91 -18.18 17.93 7.12
CA LEU A 91 -19.32 17.35 7.85
C LEU A 91 -19.73 18.17 9.09
N THR A 92 -18.75 18.61 9.88
CA THR A 92 -18.94 19.60 10.95
C THR A 92 -17.72 20.55 11.00
N PRO A 93 -17.86 21.77 11.54
CA PRO A 93 -16.73 22.68 11.71
C PRO A 93 -15.58 22.08 12.54
N GLU A 94 -15.90 21.29 13.57
CA GLU A 94 -14.92 20.64 14.44
C GLU A 94 -14.15 19.55 13.70
N THR A 95 -14.85 18.69 12.96
CA THR A 95 -14.23 17.63 12.15
C THR A 95 -13.40 18.22 11.02
N HIS A 96 -13.90 19.27 10.35
CA HIS A 96 -13.13 19.96 9.30
C HIS A 96 -11.81 20.51 9.85
N LYS A 97 -11.85 21.15 11.03
CA LYS A 97 -10.65 21.69 11.67
C LYS A 97 -9.63 20.59 12.01
N ASP A 98 -10.06 19.51 12.67
CA ASP A 98 -9.19 18.38 13.03
C ASP A 98 -8.56 17.74 11.78
N MET A 99 -9.39 17.43 10.78
CA MET A 99 -8.91 16.80 9.55
C MET A 99 -8.00 17.74 8.76
N MET A 100 -8.28 19.05 8.72
CA MET A 100 -7.41 20.03 8.08
C MET A 100 -6.04 20.16 8.78
N GLU A 101 -6.00 20.08 10.11
CA GLU A 101 -4.73 20.04 10.86
C GLU A 101 -3.92 18.78 10.48
N ARG A 102 -4.59 17.63 10.33
CA ARG A 102 -3.96 16.38 9.86
C ARG A 102 -3.55 16.42 8.40
N TYR A 103 -4.33 17.04 7.54
CA TYR A 103 -4.01 17.24 6.12
C TYR A 103 -2.65 17.92 5.97
N LYS A 104 -2.42 18.99 6.76
CA LYS A 104 -1.19 19.81 6.74
C LYS A 104 0.05 19.10 7.27
N MET A 105 -0.09 17.98 7.96
CA MET A 105 1.06 17.19 8.45
C MET A 105 1.75 16.41 7.32
N VAL A 106 1.09 16.24 6.17
CA VAL A 106 1.64 15.55 4.99
C VAL A 106 1.96 16.59 3.93
N LYS A 107 3.22 16.61 3.47
CA LYS A 107 3.72 17.71 2.65
C LYS A 107 3.27 17.65 1.19
N TYR A 108 3.25 16.47 0.60
CA TYR A 108 3.04 16.32 -0.83
C TYR A 108 1.63 15.80 -1.16
N ASN A 109 1.02 16.35 -2.20
CA ASN A 109 -0.33 15.96 -2.65
C ASN A 109 -0.43 15.74 -4.18
N THR A 110 0.72 15.77 -4.88
CA THR A 110 0.76 15.58 -6.34
C THR A 110 0.81 14.09 -6.67
N MET A 111 0.01 13.66 -7.64
CA MET A 111 0.03 12.28 -8.13
C MET A 111 1.44 11.86 -8.56
N PHE A 112 1.79 10.60 -8.30
CA PHE A 112 3.11 10.03 -8.58
C PHE A 112 4.28 10.70 -7.83
N THR A 113 4.00 11.42 -6.75
CA THR A 113 5.09 11.84 -5.84
C THR A 113 5.76 10.60 -5.26
N PRO A 114 7.10 10.47 -5.36
CA PRO A 114 7.82 9.36 -4.76
C PRO A 114 7.63 9.32 -3.23
N PRO A 115 7.72 8.14 -2.60
CA PRO A 115 7.69 8.02 -1.14
C PRO A 115 8.76 8.91 -0.49
N SER A 116 8.42 9.56 0.62
CA SER A 116 9.34 10.45 1.33
C SER A 116 9.09 10.47 2.84
N LYS A 117 10.06 11.00 3.59
CA LYS A 117 9.91 11.21 5.05
C LYS A 117 8.98 12.37 5.39
N GLU A 118 8.79 13.31 4.46
CA GLU A 118 7.88 14.45 4.63
C GLU A 118 6.42 14.08 4.30
N GLY A 119 6.21 12.87 3.78
CA GLY A 119 4.90 12.30 3.52
C GLY A 119 4.28 12.74 2.19
N GLY A 120 3.57 11.82 1.55
CA GLY A 120 2.75 12.07 0.37
C GLY A 120 1.34 11.50 0.52
N TRP A 121 0.35 12.24 0.04
CA TRP A 121 -1.00 11.73 -0.13
C TRP A 121 -1.04 10.78 -1.32
N ILE A 122 -1.43 9.54 -1.06
CA ILE A 122 -1.82 8.57 -2.08
C ILE A 122 -3.32 8.71 -2.29
N PHE A 123 -3.71 9.06 -3.51
CA PHE A 123 -5.10 9.30 -3.88
C PHE A 123 -5.36 8.75 -5.29
N PRO A 124 -6.42 7.95 -5.51
CA PRO A 124 -7.57 7.67 -4.65
C PRO A 124 -7.35 6.77 -3.43
N GLY A 125 -6.13 6.27 -3.21
CA GLY A 125 -5.73 5.52 -2.02
C GLY A 125 -4.94 4.24 -2.35
N PHE A 126 -4.56 3.47 -1.33
CA PHE A 126 -3.91 2.16 -1.54
C PHE A 126 -4.87 1.10 -2.05
N ASP A 127 -6.15 1.18 -1.65
CA ASP A 127 -7.20 0.32 -2.20
C ASP A 127 -7.56 0.76 -3.65
N GLY A 128 -7.26 2.02 -3.98
CA GLY A 128 -7.27 2.59 -5.32
C GLY A 128 -8.63 3.12 -5.76
N GLY A 129 -8.70 3.61 -6.99
CA GLY A 129 -9.95 3.97 -7.67
C GLY A 129 -10.69 2.72 -8.14
N GLY A 130 -10.26 2.14 -9.26
CA GLY A 130 -10.92 0.95 -9.83
C GLY A 130 -10.76 -0.27 -8.92
N GLU A 131 -11.84 -0.70 -8.29
CA GLU A 131 -11.86 -1.78 -7.31
C GLU A 131 -11.59 -3.17 -7.90
N TRP A 132 -11.33 -4.13 -7.01
CA TRP A 132 -10.92 -5.50 -7.37
C TRP A 132 -11.99 -6.27 -8.14
N GLY A 133 -13.26 -5.92 -7.97
CA GLY A 133 -14.39 -6.52 -8.69
C GLY A 133 -14.46 -6.18 -10.18
N GLY A 134 -13.63 -5.23 -10.64
CA GLY A 134 -13.59 -4.81 -12.03
C GLY A 134 -14.73 -3.88 -12.43
N ALA A 135 -14.97 -3.82 -13.73
CA ALA A 135 -16.05 -3.03 -14.31
C ALA A 135 -17.02 -3.95 -15.06
N ALA A 136 -18.28 -3.52 -15.13
CA ALA A 136 -19.28 -4.12 -15.99
C ALA A 136 -19.54 -3.20 -17.18
N VAL A 137 -19.81 -3.77 -18.35
CA VAL A 137 -20.13 -2.99 -19.55
C VAL A 137 -21.44 -3.50 -20.10
N ASP A 138 -22.40 -2.60 -20.28
CA ASP A 138 -23.62 -2.89 -21.00
C ASP A 138 -23.32 -2.86 -22.51
N PRO A 139 -23.44 -4.00 -23.23
CA PRO A 139 -23.14 -4.07 -24.64
C PRO A 139 -24.15 -3.34 -25.52
N GLU A 140 -25.35 -3.01 -25.04
CA GLU A 140 -26.35 -2.28 -25.82
C GLU A 140 -26.11 -0.78 -25.71
N THR A 141 -26.05 -0.24 -24.49
CA THR A 141 -25.87 1.19 -24.24
C THR A 141 -24.41 1.65 -24.31
N LYS A 142 -23.46 0.71 -24.28
CA LYS A 142 -22.01 0.95 -24.21
C LYS A 142 -21.56 1.71 -22.95
N ILE A 143 -22.38 1.71 -21.90
CA ILE A 143 -22.05 2.30 -20.61
C ILE A 143 -21.18 1.31 -19.82
N MET A 144 -20.09 1.83 -19.25
CA MET A 144 -19.24 1.10 -18.31
C MET A 144 -19.55 1.55 -16.89
N TYR A 145 -19.82 0.57 -16.02
CA TYR A 145 -20.06 0.76 -14.59
C TYR A 145 -18.82 0.31 -13.82
N ILE A 146 -18.26 1.20 -13.02
CA ILE A 146 -17.01 0.98 -12.29
C ILE A 146 -17.29 1.16 -10.80
N SER A 147 -16.96 0.15 -10.00
CA SER A 147 -16.87 0.33 -8.55
C SER A 147 -15.61 1.11 -8.25
N ASN A 148 -15.79 2.28 -7.65
CA ASN A 148 -14.72 3.25 -7.40
C ASN A 148 -14.63 3.55 -5.91
N SER A 149 -13.41 3.66 -5.38
CA SER A 149 -13.13 4.11 -4.01
C SER A 149 -12.30 5.39 -4.02
N GLU A 150 -12.68 6.37 -3.19
CA GLU A 150 -12.00 7.66 -3.07
C GLU A 150 -11.65 7.96 -1.62
N MET A 151 -10.64 7.23 -1.11
CA MET A 151 -10.17 7.33 0.26
C MET A 151 -8.71 7.78 0.27
N PRO A 152 -8.36 9.02 0.65
CA PRO A 152 -6.95 9.42 0.76
C PRO A 152 -6.18 8.63 1.83
N TRP A 153 -4.91 8.32 1.55
CA TRP A 153 -4.01 7.69 2.52
C TRP A 153 -2.73 8.51 2.63
N ALA A 154 -2.24 8.67 3.85
CA ALA A 154 -0.94 9.26 4.09
C ALA A 154 0.14 8.17 4.00
N GLN A 155 1.01 8.27 2.99
CA GLN A 155 2.23 7.46 2.92
C GLN A 155 3.41 8.27 3.46
N VAL A 156 3.94 7.84 4.60
CA VAL A 156 5.10 8.47 5.24
C VAL A 156 6.17 7.42 5.47
N MET A 157 7.38 7.72 5.02
CA MET A 157 8.53 6.84 5.17
C MET A 157 9.28 7.16 6.47
N ILE A 158 9.71 6.14 7.19
CA ILE A 158 10.56 6.24 8.37
C ILE A 158 11.83 5.44 8.13
N ASP A 159 12.90 5.81 8.85
CA ASP A 159 14.07 4.93 8.92
C ASP A 159 13.67 3.62 9.59
N VAL A 160 14.12 2.49 9.03
CA VAL A 160 13.97 1.21 9.70
C VAL A 160 14.72 1.28 11.03
N PRO A 161 14.09 0.96 12.18
CA PRO A 161 14.75 0.99 13.47
C PRO A 161 16.02 0.15 13.45
N LYS A 162 17.15 0.75 13.84
CA LYS A 162 18.42 0.03 13.91
C LYS A 162 18.31 -1.10 14.91
N ASN A 163 18.77 -2.28 14.52
CA ASN A 163 18.82 -3.40 15.45
C ASN A 163 20.00 -3.23 16.41
N THR A 164 19.72 -2.77 17.63
CA THR A 164 20.72 -2.56 18.69
C THR A 164 21.04 -3.83 19.47
N TYR A 165 20.30 -4.93 19.26
CA TYR A 165 20.42 -6.18 20.00
C TYR A 165 21.07 -7.27 19.15
N GLN A 166 22.21 -6.94 18.55
CA GLN A 166 23.01 -7.96 17.87
C GLN A 166 23.36 -9.03 18.91
N HIS A 167 23.16 -10.30 18.56
CA HIS A 167 23.45 -11.47 19.40
C HIS A 167 22.43 -11.86 20.50
N THR A 168 21.18 -11.38 20.44
CA THR A 168 20.09 -11.98 21.22
C THR A 168 19.02 -12.61 20.33
N LEU A 169 18.30 -13.62 20.83
CA LEU A 169 17.19 -14.22 20.07
C LEU A 169 16.08 -13.20 19.78
N GLN A 170 15.77 -12.34 20.75
CA GLN A 170 14.81 -11.25 20.56
C GLN A 170 15.34 -10.18 19.60
N GLY A 171 16.64 -9.89 19.60
CA GLY A 171 17.25 -8.95 18.68
C GLY A 171 17.25 -9.44 17.24
N MET A 172 17.53 -10.73 17.02
CA MET A 172 17.33 -11.35 15.70
C MET A 172 15.85 -11.28 15.29
N GLY A 173 14.94 -11.57 16.23
CA GLY A 173 13.51 -11.45 16.01
C GLY A 173 13.04 -10.04 15.64
N HIS A 174 13.63 -9.02 16.24
CA HIS A 174 13.36 -7.62 15.92
C HIS A 174 13.79 -7.28 14.48
N ALA A 175 14.92 -7.82 13.99
CA ALA A 175 15.33 -7.62 12.61
C ALA A 175 14.37 -8.30 11.62
N VAL A 176 13.91 -9.52 11.93
CA VAL A 176 12.87 -10.22 11.15
C VAL A 176 11.57 -9.41 11.17
N TYR A 177 11.16 -8.91 12.33
CA TYR A 177 9.98 -8.07 12.49
C TYR A 177 10.05 -6.80 11.61
N ASN A 178 11.18 -6.10 11.65
CA ASN A 178 11.40 -4.87 10.88
C ASN A 178 11.26 -5.12 9.37
N LYS A 179 11.69 -6.28 8.90
CA LYS A 179 11.65 -6.66 7.49
C LYS A 179 10.24 -7.05 7.01
N TYR A 180 9.47 -7.77 7.83
CA TYR A 180 8.23 -8.43 7.36
C TYR A 180 6.94 -7.88 7.98
N CYS A 181 7.01 -7.26 9.15
CA CYS A 181 5.83 -6.99 9.99
C CYS A 181 5.63 -5.49 10.26
N LEU A 182 6.72 -4.72 10.28
CA LEU A 182 6.71 -3.31 10.70
C LEU A 182 5.78 -2.44 9.85
N ALA A 183 5.74 -2.63 8.53
CA ALA A 183 4.90 -1.83 7.63
C ALA A 183 3.40 -1.86 8.01
N CYS A 184 2.93 -2.94 8.65
CA CYS A 184 1.55 -3.11 9.08
C CYS A 184 1.36 -2.88 10.58
N HIS A 185 2.26 -3.42 11.41
CA HIS A 185 2.12 -3.39 12.87
C HIS A 185 2.85 -2.23 13.56
N GLY A 186 3.60 -1.42 12.80
CA GLY A 186 4.30 -0.22 13.25
C GLY A 186 5.55 -0.49 14.10
N PRO A 187 6.49 0.46 14.20
CA PRO A 187 7.75 0.26 14.94
C PRO A 187 7.54 -0.03 16.44
N GLU A 188 6.40 0.38 17.00
CA GLU A 188 6.06 0.17 18.42
C GLU A 188 5.05 -0.97 18.65
N LEU A 189 4.81 -1.83 17.66
CA LEU A 189 3.84 -2.93 17.74
C LEU A 189 2.37 -2.50 17.93
N LYS A 190 2.06 -1.21 17.81
CA LYS A 190 0.72 -0.67 18.09
C LYS A 190 -0.31 -0.97 17.00
N GLY A 191 0.13 -1.23 15.76
CA GLY A 191 -0.74 -1.30 14.59
C GLY A 191 -1.47 0.02 14.35
N ASN A 192 -2.58 -0.02 13.62
CA ASN A 192 -3.46 1.14 13.39
C ASN A 192 -4.88 0.95 13.98
N GLY A 193 -5.07 -0.09 14.81
CA GLY A 193 -6.29 -0.31 15.59
C GLY A 193 -7.35 -1.16 14.88
N SER A 194 -7.75 -0.78 13.67
CA SER A 194 -8.88 -1.41 12.94
C SER A 194 -8.43 -2.41 11.87
N SER A 195 -7.50 -2.04 10.99
CA SER A 195 -7.03 -2.92 9.90
C SER A 195 -5.84 -3.77 10.30
N PHE A 196 -4.96 -3.24 11.15
CA PHE A 196 -3.76 -3.91 11.64
C PHE A 196 -3.75 -3.89 13.17
N PRO A 197 -3.91 -5.05 13.82
CA PRO A 197 -4.06 -5.09 15.27
C PRO A 197 -2.75 -4.79 16.00
N SER A 198 -2.90 -4.29 17.23
CA SER A 198 -1.80 -4.15 18.16
C SER A 198 -1.24 -5.50 18.59
N LEU A 199 0.08 -5.67 18.49
CA LEU A 199 0.83 -6.79 19.03
C LEU A 199 1.40 -6.48 20.42
N VAL A 200 1.17 -5.27 20.96
CA VAL A 200 1.57 -4.91 22.32
C VAL A 200 0.90 -5.84 23.32
N ASN A 201 1.72 -6.50 24.14
CA ASN A 201 1.28 -7.47 25.16
C ASN A 201 0.46 -8.64 24.58
N ILE A 202 0.71 -9.06 23.34
CA ILE A 202 -0.03 -10.16 22.69
C ILE A 202 0.05 -11.48 23.47
N ALA A 203 1.13 -11.71 24.22
CA ALA A 203 1.28 -12.86 25.12
C ALA A 203 0.18 -12.98 26.20
N LYS A 204 -0.55 -11.89 26.51
CA LYS A 204 -1.72 -11.94 27.42
C LYS A 204 -2.99 -12.47 26.74
N LYS A 205 -3.04 -12.44 25.41
CA LYS A 205 -4.21 -12.79 24.61
C LYS A 205 -4.05 -14.12 23.87
N MET A 206 -2.82 -14.47 23.52
CA MET A 206 -2.50 -15.61 22.66
C MET A 206 -1.22 -16.30 23.14
N ASN A 207 -1.18 -17.62 22.97
CA ASN A 207 0.02 -18.41 23.22
C ASN A 207 0.93 -18.48 21.97
N GLU A 208 2.13 -19.04 22.15
CA GLU A 208 3.14 -19.13 21.09
C GLU A 208 2.66 -19.91 19.86
N GLN A 209 1.94 -21.01 20.05
CA GLN A 209 1.42 -21.83 18.94
C GLN A 209 0.39 -21.07 18.10
N GLN A 210 -0.49 -20.30 18.74
CA GLN A 210 -1.47 -19.48 18.04
C GLN A 210 -0.81 -18.38 17.21
N VAL A 211 0.18 -17.69 17.77
CA VAL A 211 0.92 -16.65 17.03
C VAL A 211 1.71 -17.28 15.88
N ALA A 212 2.38 -18.41 16.10
CA ALA A 212 3.09 -19.16 15.07
C ALA A 212 2.15 -19.56 13.92
N GLN A 213 0.94 -20.02 14.24
CA GLN A 213 -0.07 -20.38 13.25
C GLN A 213 -0.45 -19.17 12.38
N PHE A 214 -0.69 -18.00 12.97
CA PHE A 214 -1.01 -16.80 12.17
C PHE A 214 0.15 -16.35 11.28
N VAL A 215 1.40 -16.49 11.72
CA VAL A 215 2.56 -16.22 10.87
C VAL A 215 2.64 -17.22 9.71
N GLU A 216 2.27 -18.49 9.94
CA GLU A 216 2.33 -19.55 8.92
C GLU A 216 1.19 -19.49 7.90
N SER A 217 -0.04 -19.26 8.36
CA SER A 217 -1.25 -19.33 7.53
C SER A 217 -1.76 -17.97 7.08
N GLY A 218 -1.32 -16.88 7.71
CA GLY A 218 -1.98 -15.58 7.59
C GLY A 218 -3.35 -15.55 8.29
N ARG A 219 -3.97 -14.37 8.34
CA ARG A 219 -5.34 -14.14 8.82
C ARG A 219 -5.89 -12.83 8.28
N ASN A 220 -7.09 -12.86 7.69
CA ASN A 220 -7.72 -11.68 7.07
C ASN A 220 -6.76 -11.04 6.06
N MET A 221 -6.39 -9.77 6.27
CA MET A 221 -5.44 -9.02 5.44
C MET A 221 -3.96 -9.38 5.70
N MET A 222 -3.65 -10.11 6.77
CA MET A 222 -2.28 -10.52 7.08
C MET A 222 -1.89 -11.73 6.20
N PRO A 223 -0.86 -11.61 5.34
CA PRO A 223 -0.42 -12.70 4.48
C PRO A 223 0.27 -13.81 5.27
N SER A 224 0.42 -14.98 4.64
CA SER A 224 1.26 -16.07 5.17
C SER A 224 2.74 -15.79 4.94
N PHE A 225 3.60 -16.12 5.91
CA PHE A 225 5.05 -15.92 5.83
C PHE A 225 5.82 -17.24 5.75
N LYS A 226 5.42 -18.11 4.81
CA LYS A 226 6.05 -19.43 4.59
C LYS A 226 7.53 -19.35 4.21
N GLN A 227 7.94 -18.25 3.60
CA GLN A 227 9.31 -17.97 3.17
C GLN A 227 10.29 -17.69 4.33
N ILE A 228 9.80 -17.40 5.54
CA ILE A 228 10.67 -17.16 6.70
C ILE A 228 11.16 -18.50 7.24
N THR A 229 12.46 -18.61 7.52
CA THR A 229 13.08 -19.84 8.03
C THR A 229 12.54 -20.21 9.41
N ALA A 230 12.65 -21.48 9.80
CA ALA A 230 12.20 -21.93 11.12
C ALA A 230 12.91 -21.20 12.28
N ASN A 231 14.21 -20.92 12.12
CA ASN A 231 15.00 -20.19 13.11
C ASN A 231 14.56 -18.72 13.21
N ASP A 232 14.30 -18.07 12.07
CA ASP A 232 13.81 -16.69 12.03
C ASP A 232 12.40 -16.57 12.61
N LYS A 233 11.52 -17.54 12.35
CA LYS A 233 10.19 -17.61 12.97
C LYS A 233 10.30 -17.75 14.48
N LYS A 234 11.18 -18.63 14.98
CA LYS A 234 11.44 -18.77 16.42
C LYS A 234 11.93 -17.45 17.03
N ALA A 235 12.87 -16.77 16.37
CA ALA A 235 13.38 -15.48 16.82
C ALA A 235 12.27 -14.41 16.84
N LEU A 236 11.47 -14.33 15.77
CA LEU A 236 10.33 -13.43 15.65
C LEU A 236 9.32 -13.64 16.79
N LEU A 237 8.96 -14.89 17.09
CA LEU A 237 8.07 -15.22 18.19
C LEU A 237 8.65 -14.80 19.53
N ALA A 238 9.95 -15.04 19.76
CA ALA A 238 10.63 -14.61 20.98
C ALA A 238 10.56 -13.08 21.18
N PHE A 239 10.73 -12.31 20.11
CA PHE A 239 10.60 -10.85 20.13
C PHE A 239 9.16 -10.39 20.40
N VAL A 240 8.20 -10.85 19.60
CA VAL A 240 6.79 -10.41 19.66
C VAL A 240 6.12 -10.79 20.98
N LEU A 241 6.43 -11.98 21.51
CA LEU A 241 5.89 -12.47 22.78
C LEU A 241 6.72 -12.08 24.01
N LYS A 242 7.87 -11.43 23.81
CA LYS A 242 8.83 -11.09 24.87
C LYS A 242 9.23 -12.30 25.71
N LEU A 243 9.52 -13.43 25.04
CA LEU A 243 9.89 -14.67 25.72
C LEU A 243 11.25 -14.53 26.41
N PRO A 244 11.43 -15.07 27.64
CA PRO A 244 12.71 -15.02 28.32
C PRO A 244 13.78 -15.80 27.53
N GLU A 245 15.02 -15.28 27.51
CA GLU A 245 16.14 -15.97 26.86
C GLU A 245 16.49 -17.26 27.61
N LYS A 246 16.57 -18.37 26.89
CA LYS A 246 17.03 -19.66 27.44
C LYS A 246 18.46 -19.94 26.96
N ALA A 247 19.25 -20.64 27.79
CA ALA A 247 20.63 -21.01 27.46
C ALA A 247 20.76 -21.80 26.13
N SER A 248 19.73 -22.56 25.74
CA SER A 248 19.66 -23.26 24.45
C SER A 248 19.55 -22.33 23.24
N ASP A 249 19.09 -21.09 23.42
CA ASP A 249 18.92 -20.12 22.33
C ASP A 249 20.26 -19.54 21.86
N VAL A 250 21.28 -19.56 22.73
CA VAL A 250 22.67 -19.18 22.40
C VAL A 250 23.30 -20.12 21.37
N SER A 251 22.91 -21.41 21.37
CA SER A 251 23.42 -22.38 20.40
C SER A 251 22.88 -22.16 18.98
N VAL A 252 21.68 -21.56 18.84
CA VAL A 252 21.08 -21.21 17.55
C VAL A 252 21.81 -20.02 16.91
N ILE A 253 22.32 -19.10 17.73
CA ILE A 253 23.10 -17.93 17.31
C ILE A 253 24.46 -18.36 16.71
N SER A 254 24.96 -19.53 17.10
CA SER A 254 26.33 -19.98 16.79
C SER A 254 26.50 -20.82 15.51
N LYS A 255 25.41 -21.27 14.85
CA LYS A 255 25.54 -22.26 13.76
C LYS A 255 25.27 -21.77 12.34
N GLU A 256 24.64 -20.63 12.14
CA GLU A 256 24.68 -19.91 10.85
C GLU A 256 24.49 -18.43 11.16
N PRO A 257 25.20 -17.51 10.47
CA PRO A 257 24.90 -16.10 10.62
C PRO A 257 23.49 -15.90 10.09
N VAL A 258 22.53 -15.74 10.99
CA VAL A 258 21.14 -15.42 10.69
C VAL A 258 21.14 -14.23 9.73
N SER A 259 21.00 -14.55 8.44
CA SER A 259 21.28 -13.75 7.25
C SER A 259 22.13 -12.48 7.45
N ALA A 260 23.46 -12.64 7.52
CA ALA A 260 24.39 -11.53 7.29
C ALA A 260 24.16 -10.83 5.92
N SER A 261 23.41 -11.45 5.00
CA SER A 261 23.19 -10.94 3.65
C SER A 261 21.85 -10.24 3.40
N THR A 262 20.92 -10.12 4.37
CA THR A 262 19.62 -9.46 4.07
C THR A 262 19.05 -8.55 5.16
N LEU A 263 19.73 -8.37 6.30
CA LEU A 263 19.18 -7.64 7.44
C LEU A 263 19.65 -6.17 7.56
N ASN A 264 20.58 -5.72 6.71
CA ASN A 264 21.14 -4.36 6.78
C ASN A 264 20.79 -3.43 5.61
N ASP A 265 20.03 -3.89 4.60
CA ASP A 265 19.97 -3.19 3.31
C ASP A 265 18.66 -2.46 2.99
N ILE A 266 17.66 -2.51 3.88
CA ILE A 266 16.42 -1.72 3.70
C ILE A 266 16.49 -0.48 4.61
N PRO A 267 16.84 0.70 4.08
CA PRO A 267 17.00 1.91 4.89
C PRO A 267 15.68 2.52 5.36
N TYR A 268 14.59 2.29 4.62
CA TYR A 268 13.30 2.94 4.84
C TYR A 268 12.14 1.96 4.77
N THR A 269 11.09 2.26 5.51
CA THR A 269 9.81 1.54 5.48
C THR A 269 8.66 2.52 5.64
N MET A 270 7.47 2.17 5.15
CA MET A 270 6.27 2.94 5.45
C MET A 270 5.97 2.85 6.96
N ASN A 271 5.55 3.96 7.55
CA ASN A 271 5.16 4.02 8.96
C ASN A 271 3.77 3.42 9.25
N GLY A 272 3.11 2.90 8.22
CA GLY A 272 1.79 2.33 8.31
C GLY A 272 0.96 2.58 7.06
N TYR A 273 -0.21 1.96 7.08
CA TYR A 273 -1.29 2.10 6.12
C TYR A 273 -2.33 3.05 6.71
N ASN A 274 -2.08 4.35 6.55
CA ASN A 274 -2.80 5.40 7.27
C ASN A 274 -3.94 5.98 6.42
N ARG A 275 -5.14 5.43 6.57
CA ARG A 275 -6.37 6.01 5.98
C ARG A 275 -6.67 7.38 6.59
N PHE A 276 -7.09 8.32 5.77
CA PHE A 276 -7.52 9.63 6.22
C PHE A 276 -8.96 9.58 6.72
N LEU A 277 -9.13 9.10 7.96
CA LEU A 277 -10.44 8.95 8.62
C LEU A 277 -10.57 9.89 9.81
N ASP A 278 -11.77 10.38 10.09
CA ASP A 278 -12.09 11.09 11.34
C ASP A 278 -12.18 10.13 12.53
N LYS A 279 -12.50 10.68 13.71
CA LYS A 279 -12.62 9.92 14.97
C LYS A 279 -13.75 8.89 14.99
N ASP A 280 -14.78 9.07 14.17
CA ASP A 280 -15.94 8.20 14.08
C ASP A 280 -15.79 7.17 12.94
N GLY A 281 -14.69 7.26 12.18
CA GLY A 281 -14.35 6.36 11.08
C GLY A 281 -14.85 6.83 9.72
N TYR A 282 -15.37 8.05 9.59
CA TYR A 282 -15.77 8.60 8.29
C TYR A 282 -14.57 9.07 7.49
N PRO A 283 -14.64 9.03 6.14
CA PRO A 283 -13.60 9.57 5.29
C PRO A 283 -13.38 11.07 5.55
N GLY A 284 -12.12 11.46 5.68
CA GLY A 284 -11.67 12.83 5.87
C GLY A 284 -11.76 13.72 4.63
N ILE A 285 -12.35 13.21 3.56
CA ILE A 285 -12.57 13.89 2.29
C ILE A 285 -14.07 14.10 2.08
N LYS A 286 -14.47 15.10 1.30
CA LYS A 286 -15.87 15.31 0.91
C LYS A 286 -16.38 14.18 0.01
N PRO A 287 -17.69 13.83 0.09
CA PRO A 287 -18.32 12.87 -0.81
C PRO A 287 -18.17 13.24 -2.29
N PRO A 288 -18.30 12.27 -3.21
CA PRO A 288 -18.55 10.85 -2.95
C PRO A 288 -17.33 10.12 -2.37
N TRP A 289 -17.55 9.04 -1.62
CA TRP A 289 -16.46 8.26 -0.99
C TRP A 289 -16.17 6.94 -1.71
N GLY A 290 -17.10 6.50 -2.55
CA GLY A 290 -17.14 5.15 -3.10
C GLY A 290 -18.05 4.22 -2.32
#